data_AF-A0A440W729-F1
#
_entry.id   AF-A0A440W729-F1
#
_cell.length_a   1.000
_cell.length_b   1.000
_cell.length_c   1.000
_cell.angle_alpha   90.00
_cell.angle_beta   90.00
_cell.angle_gamma   90.00
#
_symmetry.space_group_name_H-M   'P 1'
#
loop_
_entity.id
_entity.type
_entity.pdbx_description
1 polymer ?
#
loop_
_entity_poly.entity_id
_entity_poly.type
_entity_poly.pdbx_seq_one_letter_code
_entity_poly.pdbx_strand_id
1 'polypeptide(L)'
;MMKFRKGDLVSITARVKYDQNDEGVVWLIVGRGQDAMVKTSDITMVSPHFNVGDPVIHSNGATGFVRAVQDSHAWVELDDKTGFATWAAAELRLIGNEPASHEYERPSSRLVISGEEPEVVF
;
A
#
# COMPACT_ATOMS: atom_id res chain seq x y z
N MET A 1 -24.42 -2.31 15.46
CA MET A 1 -23.02 -1.82 15.44
C MET A 1 -22.29 -2.44 16.61
N MET A 2 -21.13 -3.04 16.39
CA MET A 2 -20.32 -3.63 17.47
C MET A 2 -19.72 -2.51 18.34
N LYS A 3 -19.68 -2.70 19.66
CA LYS A 3 -19.06 -1.77 20.60
C LYS A 3 -17.75 -2.38 21.11
N PHE A 4 -16.68 -1.58 21.11
CA PHE A 4 -15.37 -1.97 21.66
C PHE A 4 -15.24 -1.52 23.11
N ARG A 5 -14.43 -2.24 23.90
CA ARG A 5 -14.10 -1.94 25.30
C ARG A 5 -12.62 -1.57 25.42
N LYS A 6 -12.28 -0.87 26.51
CA LYS A 6 -10.88 -0.56 26.83
C LYS A 6 -10.10 -1.86 27.01
N GLY A 7 -9.03 -2.02 26.23
CA GLY A 7 -8.15 -3.20 26.25
C GLY A 7 -8.41 -4.21 25.13
N ASP A 8 -9.46 -4.03 24.31
CA ASP A 8 -9.69 -4.91 23.17
C ASP A 8 -8.54 -4.78 22.15
N LEU A 9 -8.04 -5.93 21.68
CA LEU A 9 -7.10 -5.99 20.57
C LEU A 9 -7.89 -6.06 19.26
N VAL A 10 -7.59 -5.17 18.33
CA VAL A 10 -8.30 -5.04 17.04
C VAL A 10 -7.31 -5.06 15.88
N SER A 11 -7.78 -5.51 14.71
CA SER A 11 -7.07 -5.43 13.44
C SER A 11 -7.88 -4.63 12.42
N ILE A 12 -7.19 -3.97 11.51
CA ILE A 12 -7.78 -3.20 10.41
C ILE A 12 -7.12 -3.62 9.09
N THR A 13 -7.87 -3.54 8.00
CA THR A 13 -7.33 -3.63 6.64
C THR A 13 -7.22 -2.23 6.08
N ALA A 14 -6.05 -1.89 5.53
CA ALA A 14 -5.74 -0.60 4.95
C ALA A 14 -4.96 -0.77 3.64
N ARG A 15 -4.94 0.27 2.80
CA ARG A 15 -4.14 0.29 1.57
C ARG A 15 -2.86 1.09 1.78
N VAL A 16 -1.76 0.65 1.17
CA VAL A 16 -0.53 1.46 1.10
C VAL A 16 -0.79 2.69 0.24
N LYS A 17 -0.41 3.87 0.73
CA LYS A 17 -0.69 5.15 0.07
C LYS A 17 0.38 5.53 -0.96
N TYR A 18 1.64 5.21 -0.65
CA TYR A 18 2.81 5.55 -1.45
C TYR A 18 3.76 4.36 -1.48
N ASP A 19 4.45 4.17 -2.61
CA ASP A 19 5.53 3.18 -2.71
C ASP A 19 6.63 3.50 -1.68
N GLN A 20 7.19 2.46 -1.04
CA GLN A 20 8.16 2.64 0.04
C GLN A 20 9.58 2.83 -0.49
N ASN A 21 10.24 3.89 0.00
CA ASN A 21 11.68 4.12 -0.15
C ASN A 21 12.43 4.23 1.19
N ASP A 22 11.71 4.36 2.32
CA ASP A 22 12.28 4.52 3.67
C ASP A 22 12.12 3.22 4.48
N GLU A 23 13.23 2.72 5.04
CA GLU A 23 13.25 1.52 5.88
C GLU A 23 12.60 1.82 7.25
N GLY A 24 11.32 1.43 7.40
CA GLY A 24 10.73 1.22 8.71
C GLY A 24 9.34 1.82 8.96
N VAL A 25 8.82 2.69 8.09
CA VAL A 25 7.45 3.24 8.22
C VAL A 25 6.69 3.27 6.90
N VAL A 26 5.41 2.89 6.93
CA VAL A 26 4.50 2.89 5.79
C VAL A 26 3.37 3.88 6.03
N TRP A 27 3.00 4.62 5.00
CA TRP A 27 1.78 5.43 4.98
C TRP A 27 0.61 4.60 4.48
N LEU A 28 -0.46 4.52 5.28
CA LEU A 28 -1.64 3.71 5.03
C LEU A 28 -2.89 4.59 4.92
N ILE A 29 -3.79 4.23 4.00
CA ILE A 29 -5.15 4.75 3.90
C ILE A 29 -6.06 3.79 4.68
N VAL A 30 -6.54 4.24 5.85
CA VAL A 30 -7.39 3.43 6.75
C VAL A 30 -8.87 3.68 6.50
N GLY A 31 -9.21 4.87 5.99
CA GLY A 31 -10.59 5.27 5.71
C GLY A 31 -10.63 6.53 4.85
N ARG A 32 -11.84 7.01 4.53
CA ARG A 32 -11.99 8.25 3.74
C ARG A 32 -11.43 9.44 4.51
N GLY A 33 -10.35 10.03 3.97
CA GLY A 33 -9.65 11.15 4.59
C GLY A 33 -8.90 10.80 5.88
N GLN A 34 -8.64 9.50 6.12
CA GLN A 34 -7.94 9.02 7.30
C GLN A 34 -6.71 8.24 6.88
N ASP A 35 -5.55 8.85 7.13
CA ASP A 35 -4.25 8.27 6.88
C ASP A 35 -3.54 7.96 8.19
N ALA A 36 -2.71 6.93 8.20
CA ALA A 36 -1.88 6.55 9.33
C ALA A 36 -0.45 6.26 8.87
N MET A 37 0.53 6.70 9.67
CA MET A 37 1.93 6.27 9.52
C MET A 37 2.21 5.18 10.55
N VAL A 38 2.57 3.98 10.08
CA VAL A 38 2.73 2.79 10.93
C VAL A 38 4.08 2.16 10.66
N LYS A 39 4.69 1.51 11.65
CA LYS A 39 5.95 0.79 11.43
C LYS A 39 5.72 -0.44 10.57
N THR A 40 6.67 -0.74 9.68
CA THR A 40 6.59 -1.94 8.84
C THR A 40 6.54 -3.23 9.67
N SER A 41 7.14 -3.25 10.87
CA SER A 41 7.10 -4.39 11.81
C SER A 41 5.71 -4.69 12.37
N ASP A 42 4.81 -3.71 12.35
CA ASP A 42 3.51 -3.79 13.02
C ASP A 42 2.38 -4.14 12.04
N ILE A 43 2.72 -4.38 10.77
CA ILE A 43 1.77 -4.67 9.70
C ILE A 43 2.07 -6.01 9.04
N THR A 44 1.05 -6.61 8.45
CA THR A 44 1.17 -7.84 7.66
C THR A 44 0.56 -7.59 6.30
N MET A 45 1.31 -7.91 5.23
CA MET A 45 0.79 -7.82 3.87
C MET A 45 -0.31 -8.88 3.69
N VAL A 46 -1.55 -8.42 3.46
CA VAL A 46 -2.71 -9.28 3.21
C VAL A 46 -2.79 -9.69 1.74
N SER A 47 -2.57 -8.73 0.84
CA SER A 47 -2.54 -8.95 -0.61
C SER A 47 -1.64 -7.90 -1.25
N PRO A 48 -0.80 -8.28 -2.24
CA PRO A 48 -0.14 -7.31 -3.10
C PRO A 48 -1.17 -6.52 -3.92
N HIS A 49 -0.77 -5.31 -4.32
CA HIS A 49 -1.48 -4.51 -5.31
C HIS A 49 -0.91 -4.82 -6.71
N PHE A 50 -1.79 -4.87 -7.71
CA PHE A 50 -1.41 -5.08 -9.11
C PHE A 50 -2.04 -4.00 -9.99
N ASN A 51 -1.30 -3.56 -10.98
CA ASN A 51 -1.78 -2.75 -12.08
C ASN A 51 -2.08 -3.63 -13.30
N VAL A 52 -2.95 -3.14 -14.17
CA VAL A 52 -3.18 -3.79 -15.47
C VAL A 52 -1.92 -3.72 -16.30
N GLY A 53 -1.49 -4.85 -16.85
CA GLY A 53 -0.25 -5.01 -17.60
C GLY A 53 0.91 -5.54 -16.76
N ASP A 54 0.77 -5.64 -15.44
CA ASP A 54 1.82 -6.19 -14.59
C ASP A 54 2.08 -7.67 -14.93
N PRO A 55 3.36 -8.07 -15.12
CA PRO A 55 3.73 -9.47 -15.27
C PRO A 55 3.70 -10.15 -13.88
N VAL A 56 3.03 -11.28 -13.79
CA VAL A 56 2.83 -12.01 -12.54
C VAL A 56 3.17 -13.49 -12.67
N ILE A 57 3.60 -14.08 -11.56
CA ILE A 57 3.76 -15.52 -11.38
C ILE A 57 2.84 -16.00 -10.27
N HIS A 58 2.08 -17.06 -10.56
CA HIS A 58 1.22 -17.73 -9.60
C HIS A 58 2.01 -18.75 -8.78
N SER A 59 1.53 -19.08 -7.58
CA SER A 59 2.15 -20.05 -6.67
C SER A 59 2.40 -21.44 -7.26
N ASN A 60 1.65 -21.84 -8.29
CA ASN A 60 1.83 -23.09 -9.04
C ASN A 60 2.88 -23.00 -10.17
N GLY A 61 3.51 -21.85 -10.36
CA GLY A 61 4.53 -21.60 -11.39
C GLY A 61 4.00 -21.07 -12.73
N ALA A 62 2.68 -20.96 -12.92
CA ALA A 62 2.12 -20.35 -14.13
C ALA A 62 2.40 -18.83 -14.17
N THR A 63 2.68 -18.29 -15.35
CA THR A 63 2.96 -16.87 -15.57
C THR A 63 1.95 -16.24 -16.52
N GLY A 64 1.82 -14.92 -16.41
CA GLY A 64 0.95 -14.14 -17.29
C GLY A 64 0.93 -12.66 -16.97
N PHE A 65 -0.02 -11.96 -17.57
CA PHE A 65 -0.20 -10.51 -17.42
C PHE A 65 -1.56 -10.16 -16.83
N VAL A 66 -1.58 -9.27 -15.85
CA VAL A 66 -2.83 -8.81 -15.23
C VAL A 66 -3.65 -8.01 -16.24
N ARG A 67 -4.92 -8.38 -16.41
CA ARG A 67 -5.89 -7.70 -17.29
C ARG A 67 -6.97 -6.96 -16.51
N ALA A 68 -7.30 -7.44 -15.32
CA ALA A 68 -8.16 -6.73 -14.38
C ALA A 68 -7.87 -7.16 -12.95
N VAL A 69 -8.15 -6.28 -12.00
CA VAL A 69 -8.13 -6.59 -10.56
C VAL A 69 -9.46 -6.20 -9.99
N GLN A 70 -10.11 -7.13 -9.30
CA GLN A 70 -11.34 -6.88 -8.58
C GLN A 70 -11.27 -7.55 -7.21
N ASP A 71 -11.49 -6.75 -6.17
CA ASP A 71 -11.40 -7.16 -4.77
C ASP A 71 -10.09 -7.89 -4.45
N SER A 72 -10.15 -9.19 -4.15
CA SER A 72 -9.01 -10.04 -3.81
C SER A 72 -8.58 -10.98 -4.96
N HIS A 73 -9.00 -10.70 -6.19
CA HIS A 73 -8.72 -11.54 -7.35
C HIS A 73 -8.15 -10.71 -8.50
N ALA A 74 -7.28 -11.36 -9.28
CA ALA A 74 -6.76 -10.83 -10.53
C ALA A 74 -7.20 -11.73 -11.68
N TRP A 75 -7.66 -11.10 -12.76
CA TRP A 75 -7.88 -11.74 -14.04
C TRP A 75 -6.58 -11.62 -14.86
N VAL A 76 -6.02 -12.74 -15.26
CA VAL A 76 -4.68 -12.84 -15.84
C VAL A 76 -4.75 -13.52 -17.21
N GLU A 77 -4.09 -12.93 -18.21
CA GLU A 77 -3.84 -13.57 -19.51
C GLU A 77 -2.57 -14.41 -19.41
N LEU A 78 -2.67 -15.70 -19.74
CA LEU A 78 -1.58 -16.67 -19.57
C LEU A 78 -0.56 -16.58 -20.71
N ASP A 79 0.72 -16.66 -20.39
CA ASP A 79 1.81 -16.57 -21.38
C ASP A 79 1.83 -17.73 -22.37
N ASP A 80 1.31 -18.89 -21.97
CA ASP A 80 1.18 -20.09 -22.80
C ASP A 80 0.09 -19.98 -23.88
N LYS A 81 -0.59 -18.82 -23.95
CA LYS A 81 -1.69 -18.52 -24.89
C LYS A 81 -2.88 -19.46 -24.74
N THR A 82 -3.02 -20.16 -23.62
CA THR A 82 -4.17 -21.04 -23.35
C THR A 82 -5.42 -20.25 -22.97
N GLY A 83 -5.28 -18.94 -22.73
CA GLY A 83 -6.38 -18.00 -22.53
C GLY A 83 -6.20 -17.19 -21.25
N PHE A 84 -7.24 -17.16 -20.42
CA PHE A 84 -7.28 -16.37 -19.20
C PHE A 84 -7.58 -17.22 -17.98
N ALA A 85 -7.02 -16.82 -16.84
CA ALA A 85 -7.31 -17.39 -15.53
C ALA A 85 -7.75 -16.30 -14.55
N THR A 86 -8.52 -16.68 -13.52
CA THR A 86 -8.78 -15.82 -12.37
C THR A 86 -8.08 -16.44 -11.17
N TRP A 87 -7.17 -15.69 -10.55
CA TRP A 87 -6.37 -16.15 -9.41
C TRP A 87 -6.57 -15.25 -8.20
N ALA A 88 -6.41 -15.82 -7.00
CA ALA A 88 -6.40 -15.01 -5.79
C ALA A 88 -5.13 -14.13 -5.80
N ALA A 89 -5.29 -12.84 -5.54
CA ALA A 89 -4.19 -11.89 -5.55
C ALA A 89 -3.10 -12.25 -4.53
N ALA A 90 -3.47 -12.91 -3.42
CA ALA A 90 -2.54 -13.42 -2.40
C ALA A 90 -1.62 -14.56 -2.90
N GLU A 91 -1.99 -15.24 -3.99
CA GLU A 91 -1.21 -16.34 -4.59
C GLU A 91 -0.28 -15.85 -5.71
N LEU A 92 -0.34 -14.56 -6.04
CA LEU A 92 0.42 -13.94 -7.10
C LEU A 92 1.62 -13.14 -6.57
N ARG A 93 2.67 -13.10 -7.38
CA ARG A 93 3.84 -12.24 -7.17
C ARG A 93 4.19 -11.52 -8.46
N LEU A 94 4.67 -10.29 -8.34
CA LEU A 94 5.19 -9.53 -9.48
C LEU A 94 6.50 -10.14 -9.98
N ILE A 95 6.65 -10.24 -11.30
CA ILE A 95 7.91 -10.62 -11.94
C ILE A 95 8.72 -9.34 -12.19
N GLY A 96 9.94 -9.26 -11.64
CA GLY A 96 10.87 -8.17 -11.94
C GLY A 96 10.66 -6.85 -11.19
N ASN A 97 9.82 -6.82 -10.14
CA ASN A 97 9.66 -5.63 -9.31
C ASN A 97 10.75 -5.60 -8.22
N GLU A 98 11.93 -5.08 -8.54
CA GLU A 98 12.76 -4.40 -7.53
C GLU A 98 12.12 -3.03 -7.25
N PRO A 99 11.98 -2.59 -5.98
CA PRO A 99 11.35 -1.31 -5.67
C PRO A 99 12.11 -0.17 -6.36
N ALA A 100 11.44 0.52 -7.29
CA ALA A 100 12.02 1.65 -8.00
C ALA A 100 12.27 2.81 -7.03
N SER A 101 13.55 3.17 -6.84
CA SER A 101 13.97 4.35 -6.07
C SER A 101 13.56 5.63 -6.79
N HIS A 102 12.32 6.06 -6.64
CA HIS A 102 11.88 7.38 -7.10
C HIS A 102 11.95 8.38 -5.94
N GLU A 103 12.96 9.27 -5.97
CA GLU A 103 13.00 10.46 -5.13
C GLU A 103 11.78 11.34 -5.43
N TYR A 104 10.94 11.60 -4.42
CA TYR A 104 9.90 12.62 -4.50
C TYR A 104 9.99 13.56 -3.30
N GLU A 105 9.78 14.84 -3.60
CA GLU A 105 9.72 15.94 -2.62
C GLU A 105 8.60 15.69 -1.61
N ARG A 106 8.98 15.56 -0.34
CA ARG A 106 8.02 15.61 0.78
C ARG A 106 7.17 16.88 0.63
N PRO A 107 5.84 16.83 0.80
CA PRO A 107 5.06 18.06 0.89
C PRO A 107 5.63 18.90 2.03
N SER A 108 6.18 20.06 1.67
CA SER A 108 6.72 21.05 2.59
C SER A 108 5.71 21.33 3.70
N SER A 109 5.99 20.87 4.91
CA SER A 109 5.30 21.29 6.12
C SER A 109 5.74 22.71 6.43
N ARG A 110 5.28 23.69 5.65
CA ARG A 110 5.39 25.11 5.99
C ARG A 110 4.38 25.41 7.09
N LEU A 111 4.70 24.96 8.31
CA LEU A 111 4.09 25.50 9.50
C LEU A 111 4.51 26.97 9.56
N VAL A 112 3.57 27.88 9.31
CA VAL A 112 3.76 29.31 9.55
C VAL A 112 3.77 29.48 11.07
N ILE A 113 4.96 29.55 11.66
CA ILE A 113 5.10 30.08 13.01
C ILE A 113 5.26 31.59 12.84
N SER A 114 4.17 32.33 13.01
CA SER A 114 4.21 33.79 13.14
C SER A 114 4.96 34.13 14.42
N GLY A 115 6.24 34.49 14.29
CA GLY A 115 7.03 35.06 15.38
C GLY A 115 6.94 36.58 15.33
N GLU A 116 5.97 37.15 16.05
CA GLU A 116 6.11 38.49 16.63
C GLU A 116 6.25 38.29 18.14
N GLU A 117 7.46 38.49 18.65
CA GLU A 117 7.71 38.61 20.08
C GLU A 117 7.25 40.01 20.55
N PRO A 118 6.56 40.17 21.69
CA PRO A 118 6.37 41.48 22.28
C PRO A 118 7.67 41.94 22.96
N GLU A 119 8.17 43.08 22.52
CA GLU A 119 9.28 43.82 23.10
C GLU A 119 8.93 44.25 24.54
N VAL A 120 9.67 43.75 25.54
CA VAL A 120 9.61 44.27 26.92
C VAL A 120 10.61 45.41 27.02
N VAL A 121 10.12 46.64 27.07
CA VAL A 121 10.91 47.84 27.36
C VAL A 121 10.86 48.11 28.87
N PHE A 122 12.04 48.22 29.49
CA PHE A 122 12.21 48.65 30.89
C PHE A 122 11.98 50.15 31.05
#